data_AF-A0A4R5LNB1-F1
#
_entry.id   AF-A0A4R5LNB1-F1
#
_cell.length_a   1.000
_cell.length_b   1.000
_cell.length_c   1.000
_cell.angle_alpha   90.00
_cell.angle_beta   90.00
_cell.angle_gamma   90.00
#
_symmetry.space_group_name_H-M   'P 1'
#
loop_
_entity.id
_entity.type
_entity.pdbx_description
1 polymer ?
#
loop_
_entity_poly.entity_id
_entity_poly.type
_entity_poly.pdbx_seq_one_letter_code
_entity_poly.pdbx_strand_id
1 'polypeptide(L)'
;MPLQDDVNAILVALEAKHQRCTYNAMATFLGISLPSLFSALGQRRPHASWIVNQKTLKPTKYTKAQEHPYLYDNPEVISSDQELATFLGQVAGTPEAEPVVTYTETACYGVDGCKGGWLFANILGGELSFGTVPNVGDLVEKVADGSHIFIDIPIGLRSKSADARLCDQEARQILKPRRTSSVFNAPIRELLSAEDYASANALSKRLINKGISKQSFNIMDKIREVDGLLQGSSKARALVREVHPEVCFWAIAEGNAMKYGKKTEEGFKERLEYIQRYLPNAGQTILAALDHYPRSYVAKDDILDAVVAAITAAHPERWATLPAAPDLDATGLPMEMVYLK
;
A
#
# COMPACT_ATOMS: atom_id res chain seq x y z
N MET A 1 26.14 7.27 -2.06
CA MET A 1 24.76 6.94 -1.64
C MET A 1 24.71 5.78 -0.66
N PRO A 2 25.27 4.57 -0.91
CA PRO A 2 25.09 3.43 0.00
C PRO A 2 25.58 3.71 1.44
N LEU A 3 26.74 4.35 1.57
CA LEU A 3 27.33 4.65 2.88
C LEU A 3 26.44 5.49 3.82
N GLN A 4 25.65 6.42 3.28
CA GLN A 4 24.77 7.26 4.10
C GLN A 4 23.61 6.45 4.66
N ASP A 5 23.09 5.53 3.84
CA ASP A 5 21.99 4.65 4.19
C ASP A 5 22.46 3.61 5.23
N ASP A 6 23.66 3.05 5.06
CA ASP A 6 24.27 2.11 6.02
C ASP A 6 24.50 2.75 7.39
N VAL A 7 25.02 3.99 7.41
CA VAL A 7 25.23 4.74 8.66
C VAL A 7 23.90 5.02 9.36
N ASN A 8 22.88 5.44 8.61
CA ASN A 8 21.56 5.71 9.17
C ASN A 8 20.90 4.43 9.71
N ALA A 9 21.02 3.30 9.02
CA ALA A 9 20.46 2.02 9.47
C ALA A 9 21.04 1.58 10.82
N ILE A 10 22.36 1.75 11.01
CA ILE A 10 23.01 1.45 12.29
C ILE A 10 22.54 2.41 13.39
N LEU A 11 22.39 3.71 13.09
CA LEU A 11 21.90 4.68 14.07
C LEU A 11 20.46 4.37 14.52
N VAL A 12 19.59 3.94 13.61
CA VAL A 12 18.23 3.49 13.93
C VAL A 12 18.26 2.27 14.86
N ALA A 13 19.10 1.27 14.56
CA ALA A 13 19.24 0.09 15.40
C ALA A 13 19.73 0.42 16.82
N LEU A 14 20.73 1.31 16.93
CA LEU A 14 21.25 1.80 18.21
C LEU A 14 20.19 2.56 19.00
N GLU A 15 19.43 3.43 18.33
CA GLU A 15 18.34 4.18 18.94
C GLU A 15 17.24 3.27 19.48
N ALA A 16 16.80 2.27 18.71
CA ALA A 16 15.72 1.37 19.09
C ALA A 16 15.99 0.57 20.39
N LYS A 17 17.27 0.30 20.70
CA LYS A 17 17.68 -0.42 21.91
C LYS A 17 18.37 0.46 22.96
N HIS A 18 18.31 1.79 22.80
CA HIS A 18 19.00 2.76 23.65
C HIS A 18 20.50 2.43 23.83
N GLN A 19 21.14 1.95 22.76
CA GLN A 19 22.49 1.40 22.79
C GLN A 19 23.50 2.40 22.24
N ARG A 20 24.58 2.67 22.98
CA ARG A 20 25.70 3.48 22.50
C ARG A 20 26.75 2.62 21.80
N CYS A 21 27.43 3.19 20.81
CA CYS A 21 28.50 2.56 20.05
C CYS A 21 29.70 3.51 19.88
N THR A 22 30.93 3.00 19.92
CA THR A 22 32.11 3.85 19.73
C THR A 22 32.34 4.19 18.25
N TYR A 23 32.94 5.36 17.97
CA TYR A 23 33.31 5.73 16.59
C TYR A 23 34.18 4.67 15.91
N ASN A 24 35.11 4.04 16.65
CA ASN A 24 36.01 3.03 16.10
C ASN A 24 35.26 1.75 15.74
N ALA A 25 34.38 1.26 16.61
CA ALA A 25 33.55 0.08 16.34
C ALA A 25 32.73 0.27 15.05
N MET A 26 32.06 1.40 14.91
CA MET A 26 31.25 1.71 13.73
C MET A 26 32.08 1.88 12.46
N ALA A 27 33.21 2.58 12.53
CA ALA A 27 34.07 2.78 11.37
C ALA A 27 34.69 1.47 10.87
N THR A 28 35.18 0.63 11.79
CA THR A 28 35.72 -0.69 11.47
C THR A 28 34.66 -1.59 10.86
N PHE A 29 33.47 -1.65 11.45
CA PHE A 29 32.36 -2.46 10.94
C PHE A 29 31.96 -2.10 9.51
N LEU A 30 31.89 -0.79 9.21
CA LEU A 30 31.56 -0.30 7.86
C LEU A 30 32.73 -0.39 6.87
N GLY A 31 33.94 -0.76 7.32
CA GLY A 31 35.13 -0.77 6.48
C GLY A 31 35.54 0.63 5.99
N ILE A 32 35.28 1.69 6.77
CA ILE A 32 35.55 3.08 6.40
C ILE A 32 36.51 3.79 7.35
N SER A 33 37.06 4.92 6.90
CA SER A 33 37.88 5.79 7.75
C SER A 33 37.02 6.63 8.71
N LEU A 34 37.58 7.01 9.87
CA LEU A 34 36.91 7.94 10.80
C LEU A 34 36.51 9.27 10.14
N PRO A 35 37.33 9.93 9.30
CA PRO A 35 36.88 11.11 8.54
C PRO A 35 35.65 10.85 7.67
N SER A 36 35.59 9.69 6.99
CA SER A 36 34.42 9.28 6.20
C SER A 36 33.19 9.10 7.08
N LEU A 37 33.35 8.46 8.24
CA LEU A 37 32.28 8.31 9.22
C LEU A 37 31.78 9.67 9.73
N PHE A 38 32.68 10.59 10.10
CA PHE A 38 32.28 11.94 10.55
C PHE A 38 31.54 12.72 9.46
N SER A 39 31.97 12.58 8.20
CA SER A 39 31.27 13.17 7.06
C SER A 39 29.85 12.61 6.93
N ALA A 40 29.69 11.29 7.05
CA ALA A 40 28.40 10.61 6.95
C ALA A 40 27.46 10.87 8.15
N LEU A 41 27.98 10.98 9.37
CA LEU A 41 27.20 11.39 10.55
C LEU A 41 26.66 12.81 10.38
N GLY A 42 27.40 13.67 9.69
CA GLY A 42 26.98 15.03 9.35
C GLY A 42 26.88 15.96 10.57
N GLN A 43 25.85 16.81 10.58
CA GLN A 43 25.65 17.76 11.67
C GLN A 43 25.25 17.08 12.98
N ARG A 44 25.70 17.64 14.11
CA ARG A 44 25.39 17.16 15.46
C ARG A 44 23.90 17.26 15.72
N ARG A 45 23.27 16.13 16.01
CA ARG A 45 21.83 15.98 16.27
C ARG A 45 21.58 14.79 17.19
N PRO A 46 20.45 14.75 17.93
CA PRO A 46 20.12 13.66 18.85
C PRO A 46 20.37 12.26 18.26
N HIS A 47 19.88 12.01 17.04
CA HIS A 47 20.04 10.73 16.36
C HIS A 47 21.51 10.31 16.13
N ALA A 48 22.43 11.25 15.89
CA ALA A 48 23.84 10.93 15.70
C ALA A 48 24.64 10.87 17.02
N SER A 49 24.01 11.20 18.15
CA SER A 49 24.66 11.23 19.47
C SER A 49 24.90 9.84 20.07
N TRP A 50 24.27 8.80 19.52
CA TRP A 50 24.51 7.39 19.89
C TRP A 50 25.95 6.92 19.62
N ILE A 51 26.68 7.62 18.76
CA ILE A 51 28.09 7.34 18.49
C ILE A 51 28.98 8.18 19.41
N VAL A 52 29.77 7.49 20.23
CA VAL A 52 30.50 8.09 21.36
C VAL A 52 32.00 7.87 21.28
N ASN A 53 32.74 8.70 22.01
CA ASN A 53 34.17 8.53 22.16
C ASN A 53 34.47 7.38 23.13
N GLN A 54 35.41 6.50 22.76
CA GLN A 54 35.77 5.32 23.54
C GLN A 54 36.29 5.63 24.95
N LYS A 55 36.91 6.79 25.18
CA LYS A 55 37.45 7.18 26.49
C LYS A 55 36.41 7.89 27.37
N THR A 56 35.62 8.79 26.79
CA THR A 56 34.67 9.60 27.57
C THR A 56 33.29 8.96 27.66
N LEU A 57 32.99 7.99 26.78
CA LEU A 57 31.67 7.38 26.58
C LEU A 57 30.57 8.41 26.28
N LYS A 58 30.99 9.59 25.77
CA LYS A 58 30.12 10.71 25.39
C LYS A 58 30.34 11.08 23.92
N PRO A 59 29.31 11.60 23.25
CA PRO A 59 29.45 12.11 21.89
C PRO A 59 30.35 13.35 21.86
N THR A 60 31.22 13.44 20.86
CA THR A 60 32.31 14.43 20.85
C THR A 60 31.79 15.82 20.42
N LYS A 61 31.96 16.83 21.30
CA LYS A 61 31.56 18.23 21.08
C LYS A 61 30.05 18.46 20.95
N TYR A 62 29.23 17.62 21.59
CA TYR A 62 27.78 17.83 21.69
C TYR A 62 27.44 18.73 22.87
N THR A 63 26.40 19.55 22.73
CA THR A 63 25.73 20.19 23.88
C THR A 63 24.63 19.25 24.41
N LYS A 64 24.18 19.46 25.65
CA LYS A 64 23.11 18.66 26.27
C LYS A 64 21.81 18.63 25.44
N ALA A 65 21.49 19.71 24.73
CA ALA A 65 20.31 19.80 23.87
C ALA A 65 20.46 19.04 22.53
N GLN A 66 21.69 18.67 22.16
CA GLN A 66 21.99 17.91 20.95
C GLN A 66 22.14 16.41 21.23
N GLU A 67 22.18 16.01 22.51
CA GLU A 67 22.19 14.61 22.94
C GLU A 67 20.78 14.04 22.88
N HIS A 68 20.67 12.75 22.57
CA HIS A 68 19.40 12.05 22.67
C HIS A 68 18.92 12.00 24.14
N PRO A 69 17.63 12.24 24.44
CA PRO A 69 17.13 12.25 25.83
C PRO A 69 17.45 10.96 26.61
N TYR A 70 17.45 9.83 25.90
CA TYR A 70 17.68 8.49 26.46
C TYR A 70 19.11 7.96 26.27
N LEU A 71 20.05 8.84 25.91
CA LEU A 71 21.41 8.43 25.53
C LEU A 71 22.15 7.62 26.61
N TYR A 72 21.79 7.81 27.88
CA TYR A 72 22.45 7.19 29.03
C TYR A 72 21.60 6.15 29.75
N ASP A 73 20.46 5.74 29.18
CA ASP A 73 19.57 4.75 29.79
C ASP A 73 20.25 3.37 29.93
N ASN A 74 21.08 3.01 28.93
CA ASN A 74 21.90 1.80 28.97
C ASN A 74 23.36 2.16 29.32
N PRO A 75 23.93 1.61 30.41
CA PRO A 75 25.33 1.85 30.77
C PRO A 75 26.34 1.18 29.82
N GLU A 76 25.94 0.13 29.10
CA GLU A 76 26.82 -0.64 28.20
C GLU A 76 27.12 0.13 26.90
N VAL A 77 28.32 -0.05 26.36
CA VAL A 77 28.76 0.61 25.13
C VAL A 77 29.46 -0.40 24.22
N ILE A 78 28.97 -0.52 22.99
CA ILE A 78 29.59 -1.34 21.94
C ILE A 78 30.92 -0.72 21.55
N SER A 79 32.00 -1.47 21.72
CA SER A 79 33.38 -0.98 21.61
C SER A 79 34.19 -1.68 20.52
N SER A 80 33.67 -2.77 19.94
CA SER A 80 34.25 -3.47 18.80
C SER A 80 33.25 -3.66 17.65
N ASP A 81 33.76 -3.91 16.45
CA ASP A 81 33.00 -4.29 15.26
C ASP A 81 32.29 -5.64 15.44
N GLN A 82 32.92 -6.61 16.13
CA GLN A 82 32.28 -7.90 16.43
C GLN A 82 31.10 -7.76 17.40
N GLU A 83 31.22 -6.91 18.42
CA GLU A 83 30.10 -6.55 19.31
C GLU A 83 28.99 -5.84 18.53
N LEU A 84 29.35 -4.92 17.61
CA LEU A 84 28.38 -4.25 16.77
C LEU A 84 27.66 -5.22 15.82
N ALA A 85 28.39 -6.15 15.20
CA ALA A 85 27.82 -7.20 14.36
C ALA A 85 26.88 -8.11 15.15
N THR A 86 27.26 -8.48 16.38
CA THR A 86 26.43 -9.29 17.29
C THR A 86 25.17 -8.54 17.69
N PHE A 87 25.31 -7.27 18.07
CA PHE A 87 24.19 -6.38 18.39
C PHE A 87 23.26 -6.22 17.21
N LEU A 88 23.76 -5.93 16.01
CA LEU A 88 22.94 -5.79 14.81
C LEU A 88 22.28 -7.11 14.44
N GLY A 89 22.94 -8.25 14.64
CA GLY A 89 22.33 -9.57 14.53
C GLY A 89 21.25 -9.84 15.57
N GLN A 90 21.36 -9.28 16.78
CA GLN A 90 20.33 -9.32 17.82
C GLN A 90 19.23 -8.29 17.62
N VAL A 91 19.48 -7.16 16.95
CA VAL A 91 18.45 -6.20 16.56
C VAL A 91 17.68 -6.73 15.36
N ALA A 92 18.36 -7.37 14.40
CA ALA A 92 17.73 -8.14 13.33
C ALA A 92 17.08 -9.44 13.83
N GLY A 93 17.54 -9.95 14.99
CA GLY A 93 17.07 -11.19 15.64
C GLY A 93 16.20 -10.98 16.88
N THR A 94 15.88 -9.74 17.24
CA THR A 94 14.78 -9.40 18.12
C THR A 94 13.73 -8.83 17.20
N PRO A 95 12.60 -9.51 17.02
CA PRO A 95 11.46 -8.76 16.57
C PRO A 95 11.25 -7.66 17.63
N GLU A 96 11.48 -6.38 17.28
CA GLU A 96 10.31 -5.51 17.42
C GLU A 96 9.18 -6.34 16.87
N ALA A 97 8.10 -6.50 17.63
CA ALA A 97 6.92 -7.11 17.06
C ALA A 97 6.54 -6.25 15.84
N GLU A 98 7.15 -6.54 14.67
CA GLU A 98 6.53 -6.43 13.39
C GLU A 98 5.17 -7.01 13.67
N PRO A 99 4.09 -6.23 13.47
CA PRO A 99 2.76 -6.76 13.70
C PRO A 99 2.75 -8.10 12.98
N VAL A 100 2.65 -9.20 13.74
CA VAL A 100 2.61 -10.51 13.12
C VAL A 100 1.39 -10.40 12.23
N VAL A 101 1.64 -10.29 10.92
CA VAL A 101 0.59 -10.12 9.94
C VAL A 101 -0.10 -11.49 9.91
N THR A 102 -1.08 -11.65 10.79
CA THR A 102 -1.82 -12.88 10.94
C THR A 102 -2.77 -12.98 9.78
N TYR A 103 -2.54 -13.94 8.91
CA TYR A 103 -3.46 -14.26 7.84
C TYR A 103 -4.52 -15.22 8.34
N THR A 104 -5.76 -15.00 7.90
CA THR A 104 -6.84 -15.94 8.16
C THR A 104 -6.69 -17.18 7.27
N GLU A 105 -7.30 -18.29 7.69
CA GLU A 105 -7.50 -19.49 6.86
C GLU A 105 -8.58 -19.27 5.77
N THR A 106 -9.10 -18.06 5.67
CA THR A 106 -10.12 -17.66 4.70
C THR A 106 -9.46 -17.00 3.50
N ALA A 107 -9.80 -17.48 2.30
CA ALA A 107 -9.26 -16.92 1.07
C ALA A 107 -9.73 -15.46 0.86
N CYS A 108 -8.75 -14.57 0.66
CA CYS A 108 -8.95 -13.13 0.47
C CYS A 108 -8.43 -12.71 -0.90
N TYR A 109 -9.26 -12.03 -1.67
CA TYR A 109 -9.03 -11.72 -3.07
C TYR A 109 -8.95 -10.23 -3.30
N GLY A 110 -7.95 -9.81 -4.07
CA GLY A 110 -7.88 -8.50 -4.68
C GLY A 110 -8.04 -8.62 -6.18
N VAL A 111 -8.93 -7.81 -6.77
CA VAL A 111 -9.38 -7.98 -8.16
C VAL A 111 -9.21 -6.67 -8.93
N ASP A 112 -8.61 -6.76 -10.11
CA ASP A 112 -8.45 -5.62 -11.02
C ASP A 112 -8.78 -5.99 -12.48
N GLY A 113 -9.27 -5.00 -13.22
CA GLY A 113 -9.76 -5.17 -14.58
C GLY A 113 -8.63 -5.25 -15.60
N CYS A 114 -8.54 -6.36 -16.33
CA CYS A 114 -7.58 -6.53 -17.42
C CYS A 114 -8.30 -6.71 -18.77
N LYS A 115 -7.57 -6.79 -19.89
CA LYS A 115 -8.21 -6.98 -21.21
C LYS A 115 -8.91 -8.33 -21.34
N GLY A 116 -8.54 -9.29 -20.49
CA GLY A 116 -9.06 -10.64 -20.46
C GLY A 116 -10.32 -10.88 -19.64
N GLY A 117 -10.85 -9.84 -19.00
CA GLY A 117 -11.75 -9.99 -17.86
C GLY A 117 -11.07 -9.43 -16.62
N TRP A 118 -10.83 -10.26 -15.62
CA TRP A 118 -10.38 -9.82 -14.31
C TRP A 118 -9.17 -10.64 -13.87
N LEU A 119 -8.10 -9.94 -13.47
CA LEU A 119 -7.00 -10.53 -12.72
C LEU A 119 -7.43 -10.58 -11.25
N PHE A 120 -7.16 -11.68 -10.57
CA PHE A 120 -7.24 -11.72 -9.12
C PHE A 120 -5.90 -12.16 -8.51
N ALA A 121 -5.53 -11.50 -7.41
CA ALA A 121 -4.56 -11.97 -6.44
C ALA A 121 -5.34 -12.62 -5.29
N ASN A 122 -4.90 -13.79 -4.83
CA ASN A 122 -5.48 -14.53 -3.73
C ASN A 122 -4.44 -14.70 -2.62
N ILE A 123 -4.84 -14.40 -1.39
CA ILE A 123 -4.07 -14.68 -0.18
C ILE A 123 -4.83 -15.71 0.65
N LEU A 124 -4.19 -16.84 0.93
CA LEU A 124 -4.71 -17.90 1.79
C LEU A 124 -3.59 -18.39 2.71
N GLY A 125 -3.75 -18.26 4.02
CA GLY A 125 -2.72 -18.68 4.98
C GLY A 125 -1.38 -17.93 4.79
N GLY A 126 -1.41 -16.71 4.27
CA GLY A 126 -0.22 -15.90 3.95
C GLY A 126 0.46 -16.24 2.62
N GLU A 127 -0.06 -17.22 1.87
CA GLU A 127 0.45 -17.59 0.56
C GLU A 127 -0.28 -16.82 -0.54
N LEU A 128 0.51 -16.19 -1.42
CA LEU A 128 0.01 -15.43 -2.56
C LEU A 128 -0.09 -16.32 -3.80
N SER A 129 -1.23 -16.26 -4.50
CA SER A 129 -1.41 -16.85 -5.82
C SER A 129 -2.21 -15.92 -6.74
N PHE A 130 -2.17 -16.19 -8.05
CA PHE A 130 -2.85 -15.39 -9.06
C PHE A 130 -3.72 -16.25 -9.96
N GLY A 131 -4.74 -15.64 -10.54
CA GLY A 131 -5.52 -16.24 -11.61
C GLY A 131 -6.30 -15.19 -12.38
N THR A 132 -6.98 -15.63 -13.43
CA THR A 132 -7.88 -14.78 -14.21
C THR A 132 -9.25 -15.41 -14.34
N VAL A 133 -10.28 -14.58 -14.38
CA VAL A 133 -11.65 -14.98 -14.71
C VAL A 133 -12.21 -14.03 -15.77
N PRO A 134 -13.05 -14.50 -16.70
CA PRO A 134 -13.68 -13.62 -17.68
C PRO A 134 -14.66 -12.65 -17.00
N ASN A 135 -15.33 -13.11 -15.92
CA ASN A 135 -16.34 -12.37 -15.20
C ASN A 135 -16.17 -12.50 -13.68
N VAL A 136 -16.52 -11.46 -12.92
CA VAL A 136 -16.45 -11.47 -11.44
C VAL A 136 -17.41 -12.50 -10.83
N GLY A 137 -18.54 -12.75 -11.50
CA GLY A 137 -19.52 -13.76 -11.09
C GLY A 137 -18.89 -15.16 -10.96
N ASP A 138 -18.04 -15.55 -11.90
CA ASP A 138 -17.34 -16.85 -11.87
C ASP A 138 -16.45 -17.00 -10.63
N LEU A 139 -15.86 -15.90 -10.16
CA LEU A 139 -15.07 -15.90 -8.93
C LEU A 139 -16.01 -16.01 -7.71
N VAL A 140 -17.06 -15.20 -7.65
CA VAL A 140 -18.06 -15.23 -6.56
C VAL A 140 -18.68 -16.62 -6.38
N GLU A 141 -18.94 -17.34 -7.46
CA GLU A 141 -19.49 -18.69 -7.40
C GLU A 141 -18.51 -19.71 -6.83
N LYS A 142 -17.21 -19.58 -7.12
CA LYS A 142 -16.16 -20.54 -6.74
C LYS A 142 -15.64 -20.37 -5.32
N VAL A 143 -15.69 -19.15 -4.78
CA VAL A 143 -15.16 -18.88 -3.44
C VAL A 143 -16.08 -19.41 -2.34
N ALA A 144 -15.47 -19.82 -1.23
CA ALA A 144 -16.18 -20.28 -0.04
C ALA A 144 -16.92 -19.12 0.64
N ASP A 145 -17.93 -19.47 1.44
CA ASP A 145 -18.60 -18.49 2.30
C ASP A 145 -17.59 -17.91 3.32
N GLY A 146 -17.71 -16.62 3.60
CA GLY A 146 -16.79 -15.90 4.47
C GLY A 146 -15.57 -15.30 3.77
N SER A 147 -15.29 -15.67 2.52
CA SER A 147 -14.25 -15.02 1.70
C SER A 147 -14.48 -13.52 1.51
N HIS A 148 -13.42 -12.81 1.15
CA HIS A 148 -13.47 -11.37 0.89
C HIS A 148 -12.94 -11.10 -0.52
N ILE A 149 -13.68 -10.31 -1.32
CA ILE A 149 -13.30 -9.94 -2.67
C ILE A 149 -13.27 -8.41 -2.76
N PHE A 150 -12.08 -7.83 -2.76
CA PHE A 150 -11.89 -6.39 -2.85
C PHE A 150 -11.50 -6.03 -4.29
N ILE A 151 -12.26 -5.15 -4.92
CA ILE A 151 -12.19 -4.90 -6.36
C ILE A 151 -11.99 -3.42 -6.67
N ASP A 152 -11.08 -3.10 -7.60
CA ASP A 152 -10.88 -1.73 -8.11
C ASP A 152 -11.91 -1.37 -9.18
N ILE A 153 -13.14 -1.15 -8.74
CA ILE A 153 -14.23 -0.71 -9.61
C ILE A 153 -15.24 0.09 -8.77
N PRO A 154 -15.80 1.20 -9.31
CA PRO A 154 -16.87 1.91 -8.63
C PRO A 154 -18.08 1.00 -8.33
N ILE A 155 -18.42 0.87 -7.04
CA ILE A 155 -19.62 0.24 -6.51
C ILE A 155 -20.49 1.32 -5.85
N GLY A 156 -21.80 1.24 -6.10
CA GLY A 156 -22.72 2.30 -5.74
C GLY A 156 -22.56 3.53 -6.64
N LEU A 157 -23.63 3.94 -7.30
CA LEU A 157 -23.58 5.00 -8.30
C LEU A 157 -24.64 6.07 -8.03
N ARG A 158 -24.24 7.34 -8.15
CA ARG A 158 -25.21 8.44 -8.14
C ARG A 158 -26.19 8.29 -9.31
N SER A 159 -27.43 8.71 -9.10
CA SER A 159 -28.49 8.72 -10.12
C SER A 159 -28.96 10.16 -10.30
N LYS A 160 -29.00 10.62 -11.55
CA LYS A 160 -29.45 11.98 -11.94
C LYS A 160 -28.85 13.13 -11.11
N SER A 161 -27.65 12.95 -10.55
CA SER A 161 -26.94 14.00 -9.81
C SER A 161 -25.54 14.21 -10.37
N ALA A 162 -25.14 15.48 -10.44
CA ALA A 162 -23.80 15.91 -10.84
C ALA A 162 -22.79 15.89 -9.68
N ASP A 163 -23.23 15.53 -8.48
CA ASP A 163 -22.41 15.47 -7.27
C ASP A 163 -21.48 14.26 -7.34
N ALA A 164 -20.24 14.45 -6.90
CA ALA A 164 -19.32 13.31 -6.78
C ALA A 164 -19.76 12.40 -5.62
N ARG A 165 -19.36 11.12 -5.67
CA ARG A 165 -19.47 10.26 -4.49
C ARG A 165 -18.57 10.82 -3.39
N LEU A 166 -19.02 10.72 -2.13
CA LEU A 166 -18.23 11.24 -1.02
C LEU A 166 -16.91 10.47 -0.88
N CYS A 167 -16.92 9.16 -1.15
CA CYS A 167 -15.73 8.32 -1.22
C CYS A 167 -14.70 8.87 -2.24
N ASP A 168 -15.12 9.24 -3.45
CA ASP A 168 -14.25 9.84 -4.47
C ASP A 168 -13.65 11.20 -4.02
N GLN A 169 -14.40 11.97 -3.24
CA GLN A 169 -13.92 13.26 -2.71
C GLN A 169 -12.90 13.06 -1.62
N GLU A 170 -13.18 12.22 -0.63
CA GLU A 170 -12.29 11.95 0.50
C GLU A 170 -11.02 11.24 0.06
N ALA A 171 -11.10 10.29 -0.87
CA ALA A 171 -9.93 9.66 -1.48
C ALA A 171 -8.99 10.71 -2.11
N ARG A 172 -9.53 11.70 -2.82
CA ARG A 172 -8.71 12.81 -3.35
C ARG A 172 -8.09 13.67 -2.25
N GLN A 173 -8.74 13.83 -1.11
CA GLN A 173 -8.19 14.63 0.00
C GLN A 173 -7.01 13.92 0.65
N ILE A 174 -7.14 12.64 0.99
CA ILE A 174 -6.08 11.89 1.67
C ILE A 174 -4.85 11.68 0.78
N LEU A 175 -5.03 11.61 -0.53
CA LEU A 175 -3.93 11.43 -1.47
C LEU A 175 -3.09 12.70 -1.65
N LYS A 176 -3.61 13.89 -1.28
CA LYS A 176 -2.89 15.17 -1.41
C LYS A 176 -1.50 15.12 -0.75
N PRO A 177 -0.52 15.86 -1.32
CA PRO A 177 -0.61 16.67 -2.54
C PRO A 177 -0.38 15.86 -3.82
N ARG A 178 -0.13 14.55 -3.72
CA ARG A 178 0.19 13.68 -4.86
C ARG A 178 -1.06 12.92 -5.28
N ARG A 179 -1.03 12.21 -6.41
CA ARG A 179 -2.04 11.19 -6.81
C ARG A 179 -3.53 11.59 -6.80
N THR A 180 -3.93 12.84 -6.56
CA THR A 180 -5.34 13.25 -6.57
C THR A 180 -6.04 12.97 -7.91
N SER A 181 -5.26 12.97 -8.99
CA SER A 181 -5.72 12.66 -10.35
C SER A 181 -5.87 11.17 -10.65
N SER A 182 -5.51 10.25 -9.74
CA SER A 182 -5.79 8.82 -9.91
C SER A 182 -7.27 8.51 -9.66
N VAL A 183 -7.92 9.27 -8.78
CA VAL A 183 -9.34 9.12 -8.47
C VAL A 183 -10.18 9.90 -9.50
N PHE A 184 -10.70 9.20 -10.50
CA PHE A 184 -11.63 9.76 -11.49
C PHE A 184 -13.07 9.77 -10.93
N ASN A 185 -13.99 10.50 -11.58
CA ASN A 185 -15.39 10.48 -11.17
C ASN A 185 -16.08 9.24 -11.73
N ALA A 186 -16.78 8.49 -10.88
CA ALA A 186 -17.68 7.43 -11.31
C ALA A 186 -18.80 8.00 -12.23
N PRO A 187 -19.28 7.21 -13.21
CA PRO A 187 -20.44 7.62 -14.01
C PRO A 187 -21.72 7.62 -13.16
N ILE A 188 -22.75 8.34 -13.60
CA ILE A 188 -24.10 8.13 -13.06
C ILE A 188 -24.68 6.82 -13.60
N ARG A 189 -25.54 6.18 -12.81
CA ARG A 189 -26.12 4.86 -13.11
C ARG A 189 -26.81 4.80 -14.47
N GLU A 190 -27.47 5.87 -14.90
CA GLU A 190 -28.17 5.94 -16.19
C GLU A 190 -27.24 5.77 -17.40
N LEU A 191 -25.94 6.05 -17.26
CA LEU A 191 -25.00 5.90 -18.37
C LEU A 191 -24.64 4.45 -18.64
N LEU A 192 -24.87 3.55 -17.68
CA LEU A 192 -24.56 2.14 -17.87
C LEU A 192 -25.32 1.53 -19.05
N SER A 193 -26.49 2.04 -19.44
CA SER A 193 -27.20 1.52 -20.62
C SER A 193 -26.69 2.06 -21.97
N ALA A 194 -25.70 2.96 -21.98
CA ALA A 194 -25.17 3.52 -23.22
C ALA A 194 -24.18 2.56 -23.89
N GLU A 195 -24.25 2.47 -25.22
CA GLU A 195 -23.43 1.57 -26.04
C GLU A 195 -22.15 2.24 -26.55
N ASP A 196 -22.13 3.57 -26.65
CA ASP A 196 -21.01 4.33 -27.21
C ASP A 196 -20.74 5.64 -26.44
N TYR A 197 -19.54 6.19 -26.62
CA TYR A 197 -19.12 7.39 -25.90
C TYR A 197 -19.96 8.61 -26.25
N ALA A 198 -20.38 8.76 -27.50
CA ALA A 198 -21.14 9.92 -27.94
C ALA A 198 -22.54 9.91 -27.30
N SER A 199 -23.22 8.77 -27.29
CA SER A 199 -24.51 8.59 -26.64
C SER A 199 -24.40 8.74 -25.11
N ALA A 200 -23.41 8.12 -24.47
CA ALA A 200 -23.16 8.27 -23.03
C ALA A 200 -22.89 9.72 -22.63
N ASN A 201 -22.03 10.43 -23.39
CA ASN A 201 -21.68 11.82 -23.11
C ASN A 201 -22.86 12.78 -23.35
N ALA A 202 -23.63 12.56 -24.41
CA ALA A 202 -24.85 13.34 -24.67
C ALA A 202 -25.89 13.13 -23.56
N LEU A 203 -26.09 11.88 -23.13
CA LEU A 203 -26.99 11.54 -22.03
C LEU A 203 -26.54 12.17 -20.71
N SER A 204 -25.25 12.10 -20.39
CA SER A 204 -24.67 12.71 -19.19
C SER A 204 -24.89 14.24 -19.17
N LYS A 205 -24.60 14.92 -20.29
CA LYS A 205 -24.85 16.37 -20.41
C LYS A 205 -26.32 16.71 -20.26
N ARG A 206 -27.22 15.91 -20.83
CA ARG A 206 -28.67 16.11 -20.71
C ARG A 206 -29.17 15.95 -19.29
N LEU A 207 -28.68 14.94 -18.56
CA LEU A 207 -29.19 14.60 -17.23
C LEU A 207 -28.57 15.44 -16.11
N ILE A 208 -27.28 15.76 -16.19
CA ILE A 208 -26.52 16.36 -15.07
C ILE A 208 -25.66 17.56 -15.50
N ASN A 209 -25.81 18.05 -16.72
CA ASN A 209 -25.07 19.18 -17.29
C ASN A 209 -23.53 19.04 -17.22
N LYS A 210 -23.03 17.80 -17.20
CA LYS A 210 -21.60 17.45 -17.21
C LYS A 210 -21.36 16.29 -18.17
N GLY A 211 -20.23 16.32 -18.88
CA GLY A 211 -19.81 15.22 -19.75
C GLY A 211 -19.15 14.09 -18.97
N ILE A 212 -19.16 12.89 -19.56
CA ILE A 212 -18.43 11.73 -19.02
C ILE A 212 -16.96 11.80 -19.48
N SER A 213 -16.04 11.41 -18.60
CA SER A 213 -14.63 11.30 -18.96
C SER A 213 -14.39 10.04 -19.81
N LYS A 214 -13.37 10.05 -20.68
CA LYS A 214 -12.98 8.85 -21.43
C LYS A 214 -12.53 7.71 -20.50
N GLN A 215 -11.88 8.03 -19.39
CA GLN A 215 -11.46 7.03 -18.41
C GLN A 215 -12.66 6.32 -17.79
N SER A 216 -13.65 7.07 -17.30
CA SER A 216 -14.91 6.52 -16.77
C SER A 216 -15.67 5.70 -17.82
N PHE A 217 -15.69 6.16 -19.08
CA PHE A 217 -16.36 5.44 -20.17
C PHE A 217 -15.64 4.12 -20.52
N ASN A 218 -14.31 4.11 -20.57
CA ASN A 218 -13.53 2.94 -20.97
C ASN A 218 -13.69 1.74 -20.02
N ILE A 219 -14.09 1.97 -18.77
CA ILE A 219 -14.37 0.92 -17.78
C ILE A 219 -15.87 0.70 -17.56
N MET A 220 -16.74 1.38 -18.32
CA MET A 220 -18.18 1.37 -18.09
C MET A 220 -18.79 -0.03 -18.23
N ASP A 221 -18.24 -0.87 -19.11
CA ASP A 221 -18.67 -2.27 -19.27
C ASP A 221 -18.39 -3.09 -18.01
N LYS A 222 -17.24 -2.87 -17.37
CA LYS A 222 -16.86 -3.50 -16.10
C LYS A 222 -17.72 -3.02 -14.93
N ILE A 223 -18.01 -1.71 -14.89
CA ILE A 223 -18.94 -1.14 -13.91
C ILE A 223 -20.32 -1.79 -14.09
N ARG A 224 -20.82 -1.88 -15.33
CA ARG A 224 -22.12 -2.52 -15.64
C ARG A 224 -22.16 -3.98 -15.20
N GLU A 225 -21.10 -4.74 -15.45
CA GLU A 225 -20.98 -6.14 -15.04
C GLU A 225 -21.10 -6.30 -13.52
N VAL A 226 -20.27 -5.56 -12.77
CA VAL A 226 -20.22 -5.66 -11.31
C VAL A 226 -21.50 -5.14 -10.68
N ASP A 227 -22.04 -4.03 -11.19
CA ASP A 227 -23.31 -3.49 -10.75
C ASP A 227 -24.47 -4.47 -10.95
N GLY A 228 -24.55 -5.10 -12.13
CA GLY A 228 -25.56 -6.13 -12.41
C GLY A 228 -25.43 -7.35 -11.50
N LEU A 229 -24.20 -7.82 -11.28
CA LEU A 229 -23.90 -8.93 -10.36
C LEU A 229 -24.36 -8.62 -8.93
N LEU A 230 -24.03 -7.45 -8.41
CA LEU A 230 -24.41 -7.02 -7.07
C LEU A 230 -25.92 -6.81 -6.93
N GLN A 231 -26.61 -6.39 -7.99
CA GLN A 231 -28.07 -6.32 -7.96
C GLN A 231 -28.73 -7.71 -7.94
N GLY A 232 -28.15 -8.69 -8.64
CA GLY A 232 -28.73 -10.02 -8.81
C GLY A 232 -28.33 -11.07 -7.77
N SER A 233 -27.31 -10.82 -6.94
CA SER A 233 -26.74 -11.85 -6.05
C SER A 233 -26.48 -11.34 -4.63
N SER A 234 -27.19 -11.91 -3.65
CA SER A 234 -26.95 -11.65 -2.23
C SER A 234 -25.58 -12.15 -1.79
N LYS A 235 -25.09 -13.28 -2.34
CA LYS A 235 -23.73 -13.77 -2.13
C LYS A 235 -22.71 -12.74 -2.60
N ALA A 236 -22.87 -12.18 -3.79
CA ALA A 236 -21.97 -11.14 -4.29
C ALA A 236 -21.97 -9.90 -3.38
N ARG A 237 -23.14 -9.42 -2.93
CA ARG A 237 -23.23 -8.29 -1.99
C ARG A 237 -22.52 -8.52 -0.66
N ALA A 238 -22.45 -9.77 -0.20
CA ALA A 238 -21.78 -10.11 1.06
C ALA A 238 -20.25 -10.20 0.92
N LEU A 239 -19.75 -10.56 -0.26
CA LEU A 239 -18.32 -10.85 -0.47
C LEU A 239 -17.56 -9.70 -1.14
N VAL A 240 -18.22 -8.92 -2.00
CA VAL A 240 -17.55 -7.96 -2.89
C VAL A 240 -17.64 -6.53 -2.34
N ARG A 241 -16.51 -5.84 -2.22
CA ARG A 241 -16.43 -4.44 -1.79
C ARG A 241 -15.46 -3.64 -2.66
N GLU A 242 -15.72 -2.35 -2.81
CA GLU A 242 -14.88 -1.44 -3.59
C GLU A 242 -13.62 -1.08 -2.80
N VAL A 243 -12.48 -1.08 -3.49
CA VAL A 243 -11.23 -0.48 -3.04
C VAL A 243 -10.66 0.39 -4.13
N HIS A 244 -9.67 1.22 -3.77
CA HIS A 244 -8.88 1.97 -4.75
C HIS A 244 -7.38 1.74 -4.47
N PRO A 245 -6.57 1.24 -5.43
CA PRO A 245 -5.18 0.85 -5.17
C PRO A 245 -4.31 1.95 -4.56
N GLU A 246 -4.41 3.20 -5.04
CA GLU A 246 -3.64 4.31 -4.44
C GLU A 246 -4.06 4.61 -2.99
N VAL A 247 -5.33 4.38 -2.63
CA VAL A 247 -5.80 4.52 -1.23
C VAL A 247 -5.28 3.36 -0.39
N CYS A 248 -5.28 2.14 -0.94
CA CYS A 248 -4.72 0.97 -0.27
C CYS A 248 -3.21 1.13 -0.03
N PHE A 249 -2.46 1.60 -1.04
CA PHE A 249 -1.04 1.91 -0.90
C PHE A 249 -0.77 3.04 0.10
N TRP A 250 -1.58 4.10 0.06
CA TRP A 250 -1.50 5.17 1.07
C TRP A 250 -1.69 4.62 2.49
N ALA A 251 -2.64 3.71 2.67
CA ALA A 251 -2.93 3.07 3.95
C ALA A 251 -1.78 2.19 4.45
N ILE A 252 -1.27 1.28 3.61
CA ILE A 252 -0.16 0.40 4.00
C ILE A 252 1.19 1.14 4.12
N ALA A 253 1.28 2.34 3.57
CA ALA A 253 2.41 3.27 3.75
C ALA A 253 2.17 4.29 4.87
N GLU A 254 1.31 3.96 5.84
CA GLU A 254 1.11 4.75 7.07
C GLU A 254 0.68 6.19 6.80
N GLY A 255 -0.19 6.38 5.81
CA GLY A 255 -0.73 7.69 5.45
C GLY A 255 0.14 8.49 4.46
N ASN A 256 1.14 7.86 3.84
CA ASN A 256 1.99 8.50 2.85
C ASN A 256 1.62 8.07 1.42
N ALA A 257 1.21 9.02 0.59
CA ALA A 257 0.93 8.74 -0.82
C ALA A 257 2.21 8.38 -1.59
N MET A 258 2.11 7.40 -2.51
CA MET A 258 3.23 6.90 -3.31
C MET A 258 3.97 8.02 -4.05
N LYS A 259 5.29 8.12 -3.85
CA LYS A 259 6.15 9.15 -4.41
C LYS A 259 6.29 9.02 -5.91
N TYR A 260 6.43 7.79 -6.42
CA TYR A 260 6.68 7.51 -7.83
C TYR A 260 5.43 6.98 -8.54
N GLY A 261 5.30 7.31 -9.82
CA GLY A 261 4.13 6.91 -10.62
C GLY A 261 4.16 5.41 -10.89
N LYS A 262 3.00 4.74 -10.89
CA LYS A 262 2.91 3.28 -11.02
C LYS A 262 3.54 2.67 -12.28
N LYS A 263 3.78 3.50 -13.31
CA LYS A 263 4.40 3.09 -14.58
C LYS A 263 5.93 3.18 -14.61
N THR A 264 6.57 3.73 -13.57
CA THR A 264 8.05 3.82 -13.51
C THR A 264 8.62 2.64 -12.73
N GLU A 265 9.90 2.32 -12.96
CA GLU A 265 10.57 1.24 -12.23
C GLU A 265 10.68 1.56 -10.74
N GLU A 266 10.88 2.83 -10.38
CA GLU A 266 10.90 3.30 -9.00
C GLU A 266 9.51 3.14 -8.35
N GLY A 267 8.43 3.42 -9.08
CA GLY A 267 7.06 3.23 -8.59
C GLY A 267 6.69 1.76 -8.39
N PHE A 268 7.26 0.88 -9.21
CA PHE A 268 7.15 -0.57 -9.01
C PHE A 268 7.89 -1.02 -7.75
N LYS A 269 9.17 -0.62 -7.60
CA LYS A 269 10.00 -0.96 -6.43
C LYS A 269 9.39 -0.42 -5.12
N GLU A 270 8.92 0.82 -5.12
CA GLU A 270 8.26 1.45 -3.98
C GLU A 270 7.05 0.63 -3.51
N ARG A 271 6.15 0.27 -4.44
CA ARG A 271 4.96 -0.54 -4.10
C ARG A 271 5.32 -1.94 -3.63
N LEU A 272 6.31 -2.57 -4.28
CA LEU A 272 6.78 -3.90 -3.90
C LEU A 272 7.34 -3.91 -2.48
N GLU A 273 8.12 -2.88 -2.10
CA GLU A 273 8.66 -2.75 -0.74
C GLU A 273 7.54 -2.75 0.31
N TYR A 274 6.48 -1.96 0.11
CA TYR A 274 5.35 -1.94 1.04
C TYR A 274 4.56 -3.25 1.04
N ILE A 275 4.38 -3.89 -0.12
CA ILE A 275 3.76 -5.22 -0.22
C ILE A 275 4.55 -6.25 0.60
N GLN A 276 5.89 -6.24 0.53
CA GLN A 276 6.74 -7.21 1.22
C GLN A 276 6.71 -7.07 2.74
N ARG A 277 6.31 -5.92 3.29
CA ARG A 277 6.06 -5.77 4.74
C ARG A 277 4.87 -6.60 5.22
N TYR A 278 3.92 -6.88 4.33
CA TYR A 278 2.75 -7.72 4.63
C TYR A 278 2.95 -9.16 4.15
N LEU A 279 3.56 -9.34 2.98
CA LEU A 279 3.87 -10.64 2.37
C LEU A 279 5.37 -10.74 2.05
N PRO A 280 6.23 -11.10 3.02
CA PRO A 280 7.68 -11.12 2.82
C PRO A 280 8.14 -11.95 1.61
N ASN A 281 7.41 -13.04 1.33
CA ASN A 281 7.71 -13.98 0.26
C ASN A 281 7.00 -13.66 -1.07
N ALA A 282 6.20 -12.59 -1.16
CA ALA A 282 5.43 -12.28 -2.38
C ALA A 282 6.31 -11.92 -3.59
N GLY A 283 7.55 -11.48 -3.38
CA GLY A 283 8.43 -11.03 -4.45
C GLY A 283 8.60 -12.05 -5.58
N GLN A 284 8.89 -13.31 -5.24
CA GLN A 284 9.08 -14.36 -6.25
C GLN A 284 7.77 -14.68 -7.00
N THR A 285 6.64 -14.73 -6.30
CA THR A 285 5.33 -14.98 -6.90
C THR A 285 4.90 -13.84 -7.82
N ILE A 286 5.14 -12.59 -7.44
CA ILE A 286 4.86 -11.41 -8.27
C ILE A 286 5.72 -11.43 -9.54
N LEU A 287 7.01 -11.73 -9.42
CA LEU A 287 7.90 -11.86 -10.59
C LEU A 287 7.45 -12.99 -11.52
N ALA A 288 7.07 -14.14 -10.96
CA ALA A 288 6.53 -15.24 -11.75
C ALA A 288 5.23 -14.86 -12.47
N ALA A 289 4.33 -14.10 -11.83
CA ALA A 289 3.11 -13.60 -12.46
C ALA A 289 3.40 -12.63 -13.61
N LEU A 290 4.38 -11.74 -13.43
CA LEU A 290 4.82 -10.79 -14.46
C LEU A 290 5.39 -11.48 -15.71
N ASP A 291 6.02 -12.64 -15.54
CA ASP A 291 6.56 -13.45 -16.64
C ASP A 291 5.48 -14.34 -17.28
N HIS A 292 4.52 -14.83 -16.48
CA HIS A 292 3.45 -15.71 -16.94
C HIS A 292 2.42 -14.98 -17.79
N TYR A 293 1.96 -13.80 -17.35
CA TYR A 293 0.92 -13.06 -18.06
C TYR A 293 1.51 -12.14 -19.13
N PRO A 294 1.06 -12.26 -20.40
CA PRO A 294 1.46 -11.32 -21.43
C PRO A 294 1.07 -9.89 -21.06
N ARG A 295 1.99 -8.94 -21.19
CA ARG A 295 1.75 -7.52 -20.87
C ARG A 295 0.62 -6.88 -21.69
N SER A 296 0.31 -7.46 -22.84
CA SER A 296 -0.82 -7.05 -23.68
C SER A 296 -2.18 -7.37 -23.04
N TYR A 297 -2.19 -8.31 -22.09
CA TYR A 297 -3.35 -8.88 -21.42
C TYR A 297 -3.51 -8.35 -19.99
N VAL A 298 -2.42 -8.35 -19.22
CA VAL A 298 -2.34 -7.85 -17.83
C VAL A 298 -1.19 -6.85 -17.74
N ALA A 299 -1.45 -5.62 -17.30
CA ALA A 299 -0.37 -4.65 -17.10
C ALA A 299 0.42 -4.96 -15.82
N LYS A 300 1.65 -4.45 -15.75
CA LYS A 300 2.50 -4.68 -14.56
C LYS A 300 1.89 -4.06 -13.30
N ASP A 301 1.24 -2.91 -13.47
CA ASP A 301 0.57 -2.19 -12.40
C ASP A 301 -0.66 -2.94 -11.89
N ASP A 302 -1.46 -3.55 -12.78
CA ASP A 302 -2.66 -4.33 -12.41
C ASP A 302 -2.31 -5.47 -11.43
N ILE A 303 -1.13 -6.09 -11.55
CA ILE A 303 -0.67 -7.13 -10.62
C ILE A 303 -0.47 -6.57 -9.21
N LEU A 304 0.23 -5.44 -9.07
CA LEU A 304 0.46 -4.85 -7.75
C LEU A 304 -0.82 -4.25 -7.16
N ASP A 305 -1.68 -3.68 -8.02
CA ASP A 305 -2.98 -3.13 -7.66
C ASP A 305 -3.91 -4.26 -7.12
N ALA A 306 -3.91 -5.43 -7.77
CA ALA A 306 -4.61 -6.62 -7.25
C ALA A 306 -4.01 -7.14 -5.94
N VAL A 307 -2.68 -7.17 -5.79
CA VAL A 307 -2.04 -7.64 -4.53
C VAL A 307 -2.37 -6.73 -3.35
N VAL A 308 -2.30 -5.41 -3.52
CA VAL A 308 -2.61 -4.49 -2.40
C VAL A 308 -4.09 -4.54 -2.01
N ALA A 309 -4.98 -4.78 -2.98
CA ALA A 309 -6.39 -5.06 -2.71
C ALA A 309 -6.57 -6.35 -1.90
N ALA A 310 -5.83 -7.42 -2.23
CA ALA A 310 -5.87 -8.69 -1.51
C ALA A 310 -5.32 -8.55 -0.08
N ILE A 311 -4.21 -7.83 0.11
CA ILE A 311 -3.66 -7.49 1.43
C ILE A 311 -4.72 -6.74 2.24
N THR A 312 -5.38 -5.75 1.63
CA THR A 312 -6.45 -5.01 2.31
C THR A 312 -7.58 -5.95 2.74
N ALA A 313 -8.03 -6.86 1.87
CA ALA A 313 -9.04 -7.86 2.18
C ALA A 313 -8.62 -8.84 3.29
N ALA A 314 -7.32 -9.12 3.44
CA ALA A 314 -6.81 -10.08 4.40
C ALA A 314 -6.81 -9.62 5.88
N HIS A 315 -7.13 -8.34 6.14
CA HIS A 315 -7.10 -7.74 7.49
C HIS A 315 -8.45 -7.13 7.92
N PRO A 316 -9.51 -7.96 8.06
CA PRO A 316 -10.86 -7.48 8.37
C PRO A 316 -10.96 -6.67 9.67
N GLU A 317 -10.14 -6.96 10.66
CA GLU A 317 -10.04 -6.24 11.92
C GLU A 317 -9.54 -4.79 11.77
N ARG A 318 -8.85 -4.51 10.66
CA ARG A 318 -8.26 -3.20 10.34
C ARG A 318 -9.05 -2.42 9.29
N TRP A 319 -10.13 -2.95 8.75
CA TRP A 319 -10.90 -2.23 7.74
C TRP A 319 -11.46 -0.91 8.27
N ALA A 320 -11.34 0.10 7.43
CA ALA A 320 -12.07 1.35 7.49
C ALA A 320 -12.57 1.71 6.09
N THR A 321 -13.47 2.68 6.01
CA THR A 321 -14.08 3.12 4.75
C THR A 321 -13.90 4.60 4.57
N LEU A 322 -13.78 5.02 3.31
CA LEU A 322 -14.02 6.40 2.89
C LEU A 322 -15.40 6.46 2.24
N PRO A 323 -16.34 7.29 2.72
CA PRO A 323 -16.30 7.95 4.03
C PRO A 323 -16.46 6.97 5.19
N ALA A 324 -16.15 7.42 6.41
CA ALA A 324 -16.34 6.60 7.62
C ALA A 324 -17.80 6.17 7.84
N ALA A 325 -18.75 6.92 7.28
CA ALA A 325 -20.17 6.57 7.21
C ALA A 325 -20.63 6.63 5.73
N PRO A 326 -20.58 5.51 4.99
CA PRO A 326 -20.96 5.46 3.58
C PRO A 326 -22.42 5.82 3.32
N ASP A 327 -22.64 6.69 2.33
CA ASP A 327 -23.94 6.85 1.72
C ASP A 327 -24.33 5.57 0.96
N LEU A 328 -25.63 5.26 0.93
CA LEU A 328 -26.16 4.25 0.02
C LEU A 328 -26.61 4.91 -1.29
N ASP A 329 -26.45 4.18 -2.39
CA ASP A 329 -27.05 4.57 -3.66
C ASP A 329 -28.55 4.23 -3.73
N ALA A 330 -29.20 4.58 -4.85
CA ALA A 330 -30.63 4.36 -5.04
C ALA A 330 -31.07 2.88 -5.02
N THR A 331 -30.12 1.95 -5.12
CA THR A 331 -30.35 0.49 -5.10
C THR A 331 -29.92 -0.17 -3.79
N GLY A 332 -29.43 0.63 -2.83
CA GLY A 332 -28.96 0.19 -1.53
C GLY A 332 -27.51 -0.32 -1.52
N LEU A 333 -26.71 -0.05 -2.57
CA LEU A 333 -25.29 -0.37 -2.56
C LEU A 333 -24.50 0.74 -1.85
N PRO A 334 -23.54 0.41 -0.96
CA PRO A 334 -22.71 1.42 -0.31
C PRO A 334 -21.76 2.07 -1.32
N MET A 335 -21.67 3.40 -1.27
CA MET A 335 -20.68 4.20 -2.00
C MET A 335 -19.48 4.44 -1.09
N GLU A 336 -18.55 3.49 -1.09
CA GLU A 336 -17.40 3.44 -0.20
C GLU A 336 -16.11 3.06 -0.93
N MET A 337 -14.97 3.34 -0.32
CA MET A 337 -13.69 2.70 -0.64
C MET A 337 -13.12 2.11 0.65
N VAL A 338 -12.91 0.80 0.69
CA VAL A 338 -12.34 0.11 1.86
C VAL A 338 -10.81 0.27 1.85
N TYR A 339 -10.22 0.44 3.03
CA TYR A 339 -8.77 0.54 3.23
C TYR A 339 -8.37 0.05 4.63
N LEU A 340 -7.06 -0.06 4.90
CA LEU A 340 -6.54 -0.41 6.23
C LEU A 340 -6.34 0.84 7.10
N LYS A 341 -6.89 0.84 8.31
CA LYS A 341 -6.70 1.93 9.27
C LYS A 341 -5.37 1.87 10.02
#